data_AF-A0A436ZZ88-F1
#
_entry.id   AF-A0A436ZZ88-F1
#
_cell.length_a   1.000
_cell.length_b   1.000
_cell.length_c   1.000
_cell.angle_alpha   90.00
_cell.angle_beta   90.00
_cell.angle_gamma   90.00
#
_symmetry.space_group_name_H-M   'P 1'
#
loop_
_entity.id
_entity.type
_entity.pdbx_description
1 polymer ?
#
loop_
_entity_poly.entity_id
_entity_poly.type
_entity_poly.pdbx_seq_one_letter_code
_entity_poly.pdbx_strand_id
1 'polypeptide(L)'
;MEGFIKRFQALDIESDPDSQFDLVIDLDPLADSRENLETVVAKLHEHYPYLLGEDMPSADDLDEANQWALSDYTVDFKHVIGKSGGPSNAGPSHQKQPQKEKAVVRPTSGGKQKQPVVEYYGVRLRAPIITTALDQAFASKPAEFSQFYLQLKKSRRIQAIFHITMAHRVNFKKQAELWDHYEKLRQETPDGKDMDELEVKLERVVWDNRVMAIVASLVDDKGHECGNQFMHVTVGTADVSIKPKESNELLKVWSENRDNLEAVGIKEDPLGKNGEGVKTPGLLKPVMGK
;
A
#
# COMPACT_ATOMS: atom_id res chain seq x y z
N MET A 1 -17.57 9.88 9.31
CA MET A 1 -18.28 8.93 10.19
C MET A 1 -19.63 9.48 10.66
N GLU A 2 -19.70 10.57 11.44
CA GLU A 2 -20.99 11.07 11.98
C GLU A 2 -22.08 11.34 10.93
N GLY A 3 -21.71 11.86 9.74
CA GLY A 3 -22.68 12.12 8.68
C GLY A 3 -23.36 10.86 8.11
N PHE A 4 -22.69 9.70 8.18
CA PHE A 4 -23.28 8.42 7.76
C PHE A 4 -24.27 7.92 8.80
N ILE A 5 -23.92 7.99 10.09
CA ILE A 5 -24.82 7.62 11.20
C ILE A 5 -26.07 8.50 11.19
N LYS A 6 -25.93 9.81 10.99
CA LYS A 6 -27.06 10.75 10.97
C LYS A 6 -28.05 10.54 9.82
N ARG A 7 -27.61 9.91 8.72
CA ARG A 7 -28.45 9.64 7.53
C ARG A 7 -28.71 8.16 7.34
N PHE A 8 -28.34 7.33 8.30
CA PHE A 8 -28.64 5.91 8.26
C PHE A 8 -30.16 5.72 8.32
N GLN A 9 -30.68 4.94 7.38
CA GLN A 9 -32.06 4.47 7.35
C GLN A 9 -31.97 2.96 7.42
N ALA A 10 -32.67 2.35 8.37
CA ALA A 10 -32.72 0.90 8.49
C ALA A 10 -33.43 0.32 7.25
N LEU A 11 -33.03 -0.88 6.86
CA LEU A 11 -33.63 -1.62 5.78
C LEU A 11 -35.14 -1.84 6.05
N ASP A 12 -35.99 -1.55 5.07
CA ASP A 12 -37.43 -1.77 5.13
C ASP A 12 -37.95 -2.49 3.87
N ILE A 13 -37.97 -3.82 3.90
CA ILE A 13 -38.37 -4.65 2.76
C ILE A 13 -39.84 -4.53 2.35
N GLU A 14 -40.68 -3.87 3.15
CA GLU A 14 -42.10 -3.65 2.84
C GLU A 14 -42.34 -2.37 2.03
N SER A 15 -41.32 -1.52 1.90
CA SER A 15 -41.42 -0.21 1.27
C SER A 15 -40.37 -0.02 0.15
N ASP A 16 -40.74 0.75 -0.87
CA ASP A 16 -39.76 1.19 -1.88
C ASP A 16 -38.68 2.12 -1.25
N PRO A 17 -37.40 2.00 -1.64
CA PRO A 17 -36.88 1.15 -2.72
C PRO A 17 -36.45 -0.26 -2.27
N ASP A 18 -36.45 -0.55 -0.98
CA ASP A 18 -35.82 -1.76 -0.41
C ASP A 18 -36.65 -3.03 -0.67
N SER A 19 -37.95 -2.91 -0.91
CA SER A 19 -38.81 -4.00 -1.39
C SER A 19 -38.38 -4.59 -2.74
N GLN A 20 -37.41 -3.97 -3.43
CA GLN A 20 -36.86 -4.42 -4.71
C GLN A 20 -35.65 -5.35 -4.57
N PHE A 21 -35.15 -5.60 -3.35
CA PHE A 21 -34.08 -6.58 -3.15
C PHE A 21 -34.63 -8.01 -3.22
N ASP A 22 -34.03 -8.85 -4.08
CA ASP A 22 -34.41 -10.27 -4.23
C ASP A 22 -33.98 -11.15 -3.04
N LEU A 23 -32.89 -10.76 -2.36
CA LEU A 23 -32.36 -11.44 -1.18
C LEU A 23 -31.74 -10.43 -0.21
N VAL A 24 -32.03 -10.60 1.07
CA VAL A 24 -31.43 -9.86 2.18
C VAL A 24 -30.65 -10.84 3.04
N ILE A 25 -29.42 -10.48 3.38
CA ILE A 25 -28.55 -11.26 4.27
C ILE A 25 -28.21 -10.38 5.47
N ASP A 26 -28.70 -10.76 6.65
CA ASP A 26 -28.44 -10.07 7.90
C ASP A 26 -27.06 -10.43 8.45
N LEU A 27 -26.27 -9.41 8.79
CA LEU A 27 -24.93 -9.54 9.36
C LEU A 27 -24.87 -8.94 10.76
N ASP A 28 -24.03 -9.52 11.62
CA ASP A 28 -23.78 -8.97 12.95
C ASP A 28 -22.54 -8.06 12.92
N PRO A 29 -22.69 -6.73 13.09
CA PRO A 29 -21.55 -5.81 13.09
C PRO A 29 -20.63 -5.97 14.31
N LEU A 30 -21.03 -6.72 15.33
CA LEU A 30 -20.22 -7.04 16.52
C LEU A 30 -19.49 -8.38 16.38
N ALA A 31 -19.88 -9.23 15.43
CA ALA A 31 -19.22 -10.49 15.14
C ALA A 31 -17.93 -10.28 14.33
N ASP A 32 -17.05 -11.28 14.38
CA ASP A 32 -15.82 -11.26 13.58
C ASP A 32 -16.16 -11.32 12.07
N SER A 33 -15.37 -10.64 11.24
CA SER A 33 -15.56 -10.64 9.78
C SER A 33 -15.60 -12.04 9.17
N ARG A 34 -14.91 -13.01 9.80
CA ARG A 34 -14.89 -14.41 9.36
C ARG A 34 -16.23 -15.12 9.56
N GLU A 35 -16.96 -14.79 10.63
CA GLU A 35 -18.29 -15.35 10.93
C GLU A 35 -19.34 -14.78 9.97
N ASN A 36 -19.26 -13.47 9.71
CA ASN A 36 -20.10 -12.82 8.71
C ASN A 36 -19.80 -13.35 7.29
N LEU A 37 -18.54 -13.63 6.96
CA LEU A 37 -18.17 -14.24 5.68
C LEU A 37 -18.85 -15.59 5.48
N GLU A 38 -18.83 -16.45 6.51
CA GLU A 38 -19.49 -17.76 6.47
C GLU A 38 -20.99 -17.64 6.25
N THR A 39 -21.62 -16.70 6.96
CA THR A 39 -23.05 -16.41 6.85
C THR A 39 -23.43 -16.01 5.42
N VAL A 40 -22.65 -15.13 4.79
CA VAL A 40 -22.86 -14.70 3.40
C VAL A 40 -22.70 -15.86 2.42
N VAL A 41 -21.60 -16.60 2.52
CA VAL A 41 -21.29 -17.70 1.58
C VAL A 41 -22.35 -18.80 1.68
N ALA A 42 -22.75 -19.17 2.90
CA ALA A 42 -23.80 -20.17 3.10
C ALA A 42 -25.14 -19.73 2.50
N LYS A 43 -25.54 -18.48 2.73
CA LYS A 43 -26.80 -17.93 2.19
C LYS A 43 -26.79 -17.80 0.67
N LEU A 44 -25.67 -17.37 0.09
CA LEU A 44 -25.53 -17.29 -1.36
C LEU A 44 -25.52 -18.67 -2.01
N HIS A 45 -24.87 -19.66 -1.41
CA HIS A 45 -24.88 -21.03 -1.93
C HIS A 45 -26.27 -21.68 -1.83
N GLU A 46 -27.02 -21.40 -0.76
CA GLU A 46 -28.40 -21.85 -0.56
C GLU A 46 -29.35 -21.29 -1.64
N HIS A 47 -29.30 -19.98 -1.89
CA HIS A 47 -30.24 -19.30 -2.79
C HIS A 47 -29.77 -19.23 -4.26
N TYR A 48 -28.46 -19.22 -4.49
CA TYR A 48 -27.83 -19.06 -5.80
C TYR A 48 -26.63 -20.02 -5.96
N PRO A 49 -26.86 -21.35 -5.99
CA PRO A 49 -25.78 -22.34 -5.99
C PRO A 49 -24.79 -22.13 -7.16
N TYR A 50 -25.29 -21.79 -8.35
CA TYR A 50 -24.45 -21.55 -9.53
C TYR A 50 -23.53 -20.32 -9.43
N LEU A 51 -23.70 -19.44 -8.43
CA LEU A 51 -22.90 -18.23 -8.28
C LEU A 51 -21.49 -18.53 -7.74
N LEU A 52 -21.37 -19.51 -6.84
CA LEU A 52 -20.11 -19.83 -6.14
C LEU A 52 -19.42 -21.09 -6.68
N GLY A 53 -20.11 -21.87 -7.53
CA GLY A 53 -19.62 -23.14 -8.07
C GLY A 53 -20.49 -24.31 -7.63
N GLU A 54 -20.11 -25.54 -8.00
CA GLU A 54 -20.86 -26.74 -7.61
C GLU A 54 -20.62 -27.12 -6.13
N ASP A 55 -19.44 -26.79 -5.59
CA ASP A 55 -19.03 -27.15 -4.24
C ASP A 55 -18.95 -25.92 -3.32
N MET A 56 -19.38 -26.12 -2.07
CA MET A 56 -19.22 -25.13 -1.01
C MET A 56 -17.74 -24.95 -0.67
N PRO A 57 -17.22 -23.70 -0.59
CA PRO A 57 -15.86 -23.44 -0.14
C PRO A 57 -15.58 -24.07 1.23
N SER A 58 -14.37 -24.60 1.42
CA SER A 58 -13.97 -25.18 2.69
C SER A 58 -13.70 -24.11 3.75
N ALA A 59 -13.65 -24.50 5.02
CA ALA A 59 -13.31 -23.58 6.10
C ALA A 59 -11.92 -22.94 5.92
N ASP A 60 -10.96 -23.71 5.39
CA ASP A 60 -9.59 -23.26 5.11
C ASP A 60 -9.58 -22.21 3.99
N ASP A 61 -10.39 -22.40 2.93
CA ASP A 61 -10.52 -21.43 1.84
C ASP A 61 -11.07 -20.08 2.34
N LEU A 62 -12.05 -20.14 3.25
CA LEU A 62 -12.65 -18.94 3.86
C LEU A 62 -11.65 -18.23 4.80
N ASP A 63 -10.83 -18.99 5.52
CA ASP A 63 -9.77 -18.45 6.39
C ASP A 63 -8.68 -17.76 5.58
N GLU A 64 -8.22 -18.38 4.49
CA GLU A 64 -7.22 -17.81 3.58
C GLU A 64 -7.74 -16.53 2.93
N ALA A 65 -8.97 -16.54 2.41
CA ALA A 65 -9.60 -15.37 1.78
C ALA A 65 -9.77 -14.21 2.79
N ASN A 66 -10.21 -14.50 4.01
CA ASN A 66 -10.36 -13.50 5.06
C ASN A 66 -9.00 -12.94 5.49
N GLN A 67 -7.97 -13.78 5.63
CA GLN A 67 -6.62 -13.34 5.95
C GLN A 67 -6.06 -12.43 4.86
N TRP A 68 -6.22 -12.81 3.58
CA TRP A 68 -5.80 -12.00 2.44
C TRP A 68 -6.50 -10.64 2.44
N ALA A 69 -7.82 -10.60 2.64
CA ALA A 69 -8.60 -9.36 2.64
C ALA A 69 -8.20 -8.39 3.77
N LEU A 70 -7.82 -8.93 4.94
CA LEU A 70 -7.44 -8.12 6.11
C LEU A 70 -5.96 -7.71 6.11
N SER A 71 -5.08 -8.55 5.54
CA SER A 71 -3.62 -8.41 5.68
C SER A 71 -2.92 -8.01 4.39
N ASP A 72 -3.39 -8.53 3.25
CA ASP A 72 -2.69 -8.45 1.96
C ASP A 72 -3.38 -7.54 0.94
N TYR A 73 -4.68 -7.27 1.11
CA TYR A 73 -5.44 -6.36 0.27
C TYR A 73 -5.20 -4.89 0.66
N THR A 74 -4.84 -4.06 -0.32
CA THR A 74 -4.73 -2.61 -0.15
C THR A 74 -5.71 -1.89 -1.07
N VAL A 75 -6.52 -1.00 -0.52
CA VAL A 75 -7.45 -0.17 -1.31
C VAL A 75 -6.65 0.89 -2.09
N ASP A 76 -6.64 0.81 -3.42
CA ASP A 76 -5.96 1.77 -4.31
C ASP A 76 -6.63 3.15 -4.33
N PHE A 77 -7.94 3.21 -4.03
CA PHE A 77 -8.74 4.43 -4.00
C PHE A 77 -9.31 4.70 -2.62
N LYS A 78 -8.75 5.66 -1.87
CA LYS A 78 -9.44 6.25 -0.73
C LYS A 78 -10.49 7.23 -1.25
N HIS A 79 -11.78 6.89 -1.15
CA HIS A 79 -12.82 7.90 -1.24
C HIS A 79 -12.59 8.94 -0.14
N VAL A 80 -12.12 10.12 -0.54
CA VAL A 80 -12.04 11.28 0.36
C VAL A 80 -13.48 11.65 0.69
N ILE A 81 -13.94 11.32 1.90
CA ILE A 81 -15.20 11.81 2.47
C ILE A 81 -14.98 13.30 2.78
N GLY A 82 -14.93 14.12 1.73
CA GLY A 82 -14.80 15.56 1.83
C GLY A 82 -16.13 16.18 2.24
N LYS A 83 -16.08 17.07 3.24
CA LYS A 83 -17.14 18.01 3.58
C LYS A 83 -17.46 18.90 2.37
N SER A 84 -18.36 18.47 1.49
CA SER A 84 -19.08 19.38 0.59
C SER A 84 -20.48 19.54 1.12
N GLY A 85 -20.72 20.67 1.79
CA GLY A 85 -22.02 21.00 2.37
C GLY A 85 -21.90 22.08 3.44
N GLY A 86 -21.42 23.26 3.06
CA GLY A 86 -21.61 24.49 3.84
C GLY A 86 -22.52 25.43 3.04
N PRO A 87 -23.62 25.96 3.61
CA PRO A 87 -24.55 26.80 2.89
C PRO A 87 -23.99 28.22 2.77
N SER A 88 -23.64 28.65 1.56
CA SER A 88 -23.36 30.07 1.31
C SER A 88 -24.68 30.81 1.11
N ASN A 89 -25.15 31.43 2.18
CA ASN A 89 -26.05 32.57 2.13
C ASN A 89 -25.34 33.75 1.46
N ALA A 90 -25.75 34.12 0.24
CA ALA A 90 -25.51 35.44 -0.31
C ALA A 90 -26.69 35.78 -1.24
N GLY A 91 -27.46 36.79 -0.84
CA GLY A 91 -28.61 37.32 -1.56
C GLY A 91 -28.26 38.06 -2.86
N PRO A 92 -29.26 38.56 -3.60
CA PRO A 92 -29.20 38.75 -5.03
C PRO A 92 -28.71 40.15 -5.42
N SER A 93 -27.97 40.26 -6.51
CA SER A 93 -27.95 41.50 -7.29
C SER A 93 -28.05 41.20 -8.78
N HIS A 94 -29.08 41.79 -9.38
CA HIS A 94 -29.40 41.79 -10.79
C HIS A 94 -28.44 42.70 -11.56
N GLN A 95 -27.93 42.22 -12.70
CA GLN A 95 -27.94 43.03 -13.93
C GLN A 95 -27.91 42.11 -15.17
N LYS A 96 -28.96 42.27 -15.98
CA LYS A 96 -29.20 41.69 -17.32
C LYS A 96 -28.22 42.32 -18.32
N GLN A 97 -27.72 41.68 -19.38
CA GLN A 97 -28.37 41.31 -20.67
C GLN A 97 -27.23 40.92 -21.67
N PRO A 98 -27.49 40.44 -22.92
CA PRO A 98 -28.44 39.45 -23.42
C PRO A 98 -27.75 38.23 -24.09
N GLN A 99 -28.57 37.20 -24.31
CA GLN A 99 -28.31 35.94 -24.99
C GLN A 99 -27.80 36.07 -26.44
N LYS A 100 -26.86 35.19 -26.81
CA LYS A 100 -26.80 34.59 -28.15
C LYS A 100 -27.07 33.09 -28.02
N GLU A 101 -28.09 32.65 -28.75
CA GLU A 101 -28.51 31.26 -28.91
C GLU A 101 -27.36 30.39 -29.43
N LYS A 102 -27.07 29.29 -28.72
CA LYS A 102 -26.47 28.10 -29.31
C LYS A 102 -27.16 26.86 -28.77
N ALA A 103 -27.70 26.12 -29.73
CA ALA A 103 -28.13 24.73 -29.75
C ALA A 103 -28.06 23.94 -28.42
N VAL A 104 -29.21 23.36 -28.09
CA VAL A 104 -29.40 22.28 -27.13
C VAL A 104 -28.47 21.12 -27.49
N VAL A 105 -27.38 20.97 -26.73
CA VAL A 105 -26.61 19.73 -26.64
C VAL A 105 -26.86 19.17 -25.24
N ARG A 106 -27.45 17.98 -25.21
CA ARG A 106 -27.63 17.13 -24.03
C ARG A 106 -26.32 17.09 -23.21
N PRO A 107 -26.34 17.17 -21.87
CA PRO A 107 -25.15 16.92 -21.08
C PRO A 107 -24.80 15.44 -21.19
N THR A 108 -23.86 15.11 -22.07
CA THR A 108 -23.13 13.85 -21.97
C THR A 108 -22.29 13.91 -20.70
N SER A 109 -22.67 13.08 -19.75
CA SER A 109 -21.82 12.53 -18.70
C SER A 109 -20.47 12.12 -19.30
N GLY A 110 -19.46 12.94 -19.07
CA GLY A 110 -18.12 12.77 -19.63
C GLY A 110 -17.08 13.48 -18.79
N GLY A 111 -17.16 13.32 -17.46
CA GLY A 111 -16.02 13.65 -16.61
C GLY A 111 -14.88 12.72 -16.98
N LYS A 112 -13.86 13.23 -17.68
CA LYS A 112 -12.59 12.51 -17.89
C LYS A 112 -12.08 12.10 -16.50
N GLN A 113 -12.22 10.83 -16.17
CA GLN A 113 -11.52 10.23 -15.04
C GLN A 113 -10.03 10.47 -15.31
N LYS A 114 -9.38 11.27 -14.46
CA LYS A 114 -7.92 11.42 -14.52
C LYS A 114 -7.36 10.04 -14.31
N GLN A 115 -6.69 9.50 -15.34
CA GLN A 115 -6.04 8.21 -15.19
C GLN A 115 -5.05 8.28 -14.01
N PRO A 116 -4.95 7.19 -13.23
CA PRO A 116 -4.01 7.14 -12.12
C PRO A 116 -2.60 7.39 -12.67
N VAL A 117 -1.86 8.27 -11.98
CA VAL A 117 -0.49 8.64 -12.38
C VAL A 117 0.47 7.77 -11.61
N VAL A 118 1.53 7.27 -12.23
CA VAL A 118 2.58 6.52 -11.54
C VAL A 118 3.24 7.43 -10.48
N GLU A 119 3.27 7.00 -9.23
CA GLU A 119 3.91 7.71 -8.12
C GLU A 119 5.39 7.35 -8.03
N TYR A 120 5.70 6.06 -8.17
CA TYR A 120 7.08 5.57 -8.20
C TYR A 120 7.18 4.21 -8.90
N TYR A 121 8.38 3.88 -9.32
CA TYR A 121 8.79 2.55 -9.76
C TYR A 121 9.54 1.86 -8.64
N GLY A 122 9.21 0.60 -8.37
CA GLY A 122 9.83 -0.11 -7.27
C GLY A 122 9.91 -1.62 -7.48
N VAL A 123 10.89 -2.22 -6.81
CA VAL A 123 11.09 -3.67 -6.76
C VAL A 123 10.39 -4.21 -5.53
N ARG A 124 9.26 -4.89 -5.72
CA ARG A 124 8.48 -5.50 -4.64
C ARG A 124 9.16 -6.80 -4.20
N LEU A 125 9.36 -6.95 -2.89
CA LEU A 125 10.02 -8.10 -2.28
C LEU A 125 9.03 -8.98 -1.53
N ARG A 126 9.38 -10.26 -1.36
CA ARG A 126 8.55 -11.23 -0.64
C ARG A 126 8.65 -11.02 0.86
N ALA A 127 7.54 -10.61 1.48
CA ALA A 127 7.48 -10.34 2.92
C ALA A 127 7.96 -11.49 3.83
N PRO A 128 7.68 -12.77 3.53
CA PRO A 128 8.19 -13.88 4.34
C PRO A 128 9.72 -13.93 4.41
N ILE A 129 10.43 -13.61 3.31
CA ILE A 129 11.91 -13.62 3.30
C ILE A 129 12.46 -12.47 4.13
N ILE A 130 11.90 -11.26 3.98
CA ILE A 130 12.33 -10.09 4.76
C ILE A 130 12.12 -10.32 6.25
N THR A 131 10.94 -10.81 6.62
CA THR A 131 10.58 -11.08 8.02
C THR A 131 11.46 -12.16 8.62
N THR A 132 11.72 -13.24 7.88
CA THR A 132 12.63 -14.32 8.32
C THR A 132 14.06 -13.81 8.49
N ALA A 133 14.56 -12.99 7.57
CA ALA A 133 15.90 -12.42 7.67
C ALA A 133 16.05 -11.51 8.89
N LEU A 134 15.04 -10.68 9.17
CA LEU A 134 15.01 -9.82 10.36
C LEU A 134 14.92 -10.66 11.65
N ASP A 135 14.02 -11.64 11.71
CA ASP A 135 13.89 -12.51 12.88
C ASP A 135 15.18 -13.27 13.17
N GLN A 136 15.88 -13.77 12.14
CA GLN A 136 17.19 -14.40 12.29
C GLN A 136 18.28 -13.43 12.78
N ALA A 137 18.32 -12.20 12.26
CA ALA A 137 19.29 -11.19 12.67
C ALA A 137 19.16 -10.83 14.15
N PHE A 138 17.93 -10.77 14.67
CA PHE A 138 17.66 -10.37 16.06
C PHE A 138 17.51 -11.54 17.05
N ALA A 139 17.41 -12.79 16.60
CA ALA A 139 17.12 -13.95 17.45
C ALA A 139 18.13 -14.17 18.59
N SER A 140 19.42 -13.94 18.33
CA SER A 140 20.51 -14.17 19.29
C SER A 140 21.07 -12.88 19.91
N LYS A 141 20.44 -11.73 19.63
CA LYS A 141 20.92 -10.43 20.08
C LYS A 141 20.33 -10.05 21.44
N PRO A 142 21.06 -9.28 22.28
CA PRO A 142 20.55 -8.78 23.55
C PRO A 142 19.28 -7.94 23.36
N ALA A 143 18.41 -7.91 24.38
CA ALA A 143 17.15 -7.16 24.34
C ALA A 143 17.35 -5.66 24.02
N GLU A 144 18.42 -5.04 24.50
CA GLU A 144 18.77 -3.64 24.23
C GLU A 144 19.15 -3.38 22.76
N PHE A 145 19.66 -4.40 22.07
CA PHE A 145 19.98 -4.33 20.65
C PHE A 145 18.73 -4.53 19.81
N SER A 146 17.89 -5.51 20.19
CA SER A 146 16.64 -5.86 19.49
C SER A 146 15.45 -4.98 19.87
N GLN A 147 15.60 -4.04 20.80
CA GLN A 147 14.50 -3.29 21.41
C GLN A 147 13.59 -2.62 20.37
N PHE A 148 14.19 -1.94 19.39
CA PHE A 148 13.43 -1.22 18.37
C PHE A 148 12.67 -2.18 17.45
N TYR A 149 13.30 -3.28 17.03
CA TYR A 149 12.63 -4.31 16.23
C TYR A 149 11.43 -4.92 16.97
N LEU A 150 11.60 -5.27 18.24
CA LEU A 150 10.53 -5.82 19.08
C LEU A 150 9.40 -4.81 19.29
N GLN A 151 9.74 -3.53 19.45
CA GLN A 151 8.75 -2.45 19.50
C GLN A 151 7.93 -2.39 18.19
N LEU A 152 8.57 -2.43 17.02
CA LEU A 152 7.89 -2.43 15.73
C LEU A 152 6.97 -3.65 15.57
N LYS A 153 7.40 -4.85 15.99
CA LYS A 153 6.55 -6.05 15.99
C LYS A 153 5.32 -5.86 16.89
N LYS A 154 5.53 -5.49 18.15
CA LYS A 154 4.46 -5.35 19.15
C LYS A 154 3.43 -4.29 18.76
N SER A 155 3.88 -3.20 18.16
CA SER A 155 3.03 -2.09 17.72
C SER A 155 2.47 -2.26 16.30
N ARG A 156 2.73 -3.40 15.64
CA ARG A 156 2.34 -3.68 14.25
C ARG A 156 2.77 -2.56 13.28
N ARG A 157 3.99 -2.08 13.44
CA ARG A 157 4.59 -0.99 12.64
C ARG A 157 5.63 -1.45 11.63
N ILE A 158 5.84 -2.76 11.52
CA ILE A 158 6.54 -3.34 10.37
C ILE A 158 5.62 -3.21 9.15
N GLN A 159 6.18 -2.79 8.01
CA GLN A 159 5.42 -2.69 6.77
C GLN A 159 4.91 -4.07 6.33
N ALA A 160 3.66 -4.13 5.84
CA ALA A 160 3.11 -5.34 5.24
C ALA A 160 3.72 -5.62 3.86
N ILE A 161 4.08 -4.57 3.12
CA ILE A 161 4.63 -4.63 1.77
C ILE A 161 6.03 -4.03 1.76
N PHE A 162 7.01 -4.86 1.41
CA PHE A 162 8.40 -4.45 1.27
C PHE A 162 8.73 -4.15 -0.18
N HIS A 163 9.41 -3.03 -0.40
CA HIS A 163 9.85 -2.62 -1.72
C HIS A 163 11.12 -1.80 -1.66
N ILE A 164 11.90 -1.83 -2.74
CA ILE A 164 12.96 -0.87 -3.02
C ILE A 164 12.39 0.17 -3.98
N THR A 165 12.47 1.45 -3.63
CA THR A 165 12.08 2.53 -4.54
C THR A 165 13.21 2.79 -5.52
N MET A 166 12.96 2.55 -6.81
CA MET A 166 13.94 2.77 -7.88
C MET A 166 13.88 4.21 -8.39
N ALA A 167 12.69 4.71 -8.71
CA ALA A 167 12.48 6.08 -9.16
C ALA A 167 11.17 6.63 -8.61
N HIS A 168 11.21 7.82 -7.98
CA HIS A 168 10.02 8.45 -7.39
C HIS A 168 9.66 9.73 -8.15
N ARG A 169 8.37 9.96 -8.41
CA ARG A 169 7.87 11.08 -9.22
C ARG A 169 8.30 12.45 -8.68
N VAL A 170 8.33 12.60 -7.36
CA VAL A 170 8.83 13.80 -6.67
C VAL A 170 10.26 14.19 -7.11
N ASN A 171 11.09 13.21 -7.50
CA ASN A 171 12.45 13.43 -7.97
C ASN A 171 12.58 13.56 -9.49
N PHE A 172 11.48 13.49 -10.25
CA PHE A 172 11.47 13.56 -11.72
C PHE A 172 12.33 14.70 -12.28
N LYS A 173 12.22 15.90 -11.71
CA LYS A 173 13.00 17.07 -12.17
C LYS A 173 14.51 16.90 -12.05
N LYS A 174 14.98 16.07 -11.12
CA LYS A 174 16.40 15.79 -10.88
C LYS A 174 16.91 14.57 -11.65
N GLN A 175 15.99 13.69 -12.08
CA GLN A 175 16.27 12.35 -12.61
C GLN A 175 15.33 12.03 -13.78
N ALA A 176 15.21 12.97 -14.72
CA ALA A 176 14.26 12.86 -15.83
C ALA A 176 14.58 11.66 -16.72
N GLU A 177 15.86 11.46 -17.06
CA GLU A 177 16.33 10.33 -17.89
C GLU A 177 16.00 8.98 -17.24
N LEU A 178 16.21 8.85 -15.92
CA LEU A 178 15.88 7.64 -15.17
C LEU A 178 14.36 7.37 -15.17
N TRP A 179 13.56 8.40 -14.98
CA TRP A 179 12.11 8.27 -15.03
C TRP A 179 11.61 7.86 -16.42
N ASP A 180 12.16 8.48 -17.47
CA ASP A 180 11.83 8.20 -18.86
C ASP A 180 12.21 6.76 -19.24
N HIS A 181 13.35 6.26 -18.74
CA HIS A 181 13.74 4.86 -18.88
C HIS A 181 12.64 3.91 -18.34
N TYR A 182 12.19 4.12 -17.10
CA TYR A 182 11.15 3.28 -16.50
C TYR A 182 9.77 3.45 -17.13
N GLU A 183 9.41 4.65 -17.57
CA GLU A 183 8.15 4.88 -18.28
C GLU A 183 8.13 4.18 -19.64
N LYS A 184 9.25 4.22 -20.38
CA LYS A 184 9.39 3.48 -21.63
C LYS A 184 9.27 1.97 -21.39
N LEU A 185 9.97 1.44 -20.38
CA LEU A 185 9.87 0.03 -20.02
C LEU A 185 8.44 -0.37 -19.65
N ARG A 186 7.71 0.49 -18.92
CA ARG A 186 6.30 0.27 -18.59
C ARG A 186 5.42 0.19 -19.83
N GLN A 187 5.64 1.06 -20.81
CA GLN A 187 4.86 1.07 -22.07
C GLN A 187 5.15 -0.15 -22.95
N GLU A 188 6.37 -0.69 -22.88
CA GLU A 188 6.77 -1.91 -23.59
C GLU A 188 6.31 -3.19 -22.88
N THR A 189 5.96 -3.10 -21.59
CA THR A 189 5.48 -4.22 -20.78
C THR A 189 3.98 -4.45 -21.02
N PRO A 190 3.55 -5.68 -21.40
CA PRO A 190 2.13 -5.99 -21.54
C PRO A 190 1.34 -5.80 -20.24
N ASP A 191 0.08 -5.38 -20.35
CA ASP A 191 -0.81 -5.23 -19.20
C ASP A 191 -0.89 -6.52 -18.37
N GLY A 192 -0.79 -6.37 -17.05
CA GLY A 192 -0.82 -7.50 -16.11
C GLY A 192 0.49 -8.27 -15.96
N LYS A 193 1.56 -7.89 -16.67
CA LYS A 193 2.91 -8.43 -16.48
C LYS A 193 3.80 -7.51 -15.66
N ASP A 194 4.81 -8.11 -15.05
CA ASP A 194 5.85 -7.41 -14.33
C ASP A 194 6.89 -6.90 -15.32
N MET A 195 7.45 -5.71 -15.04
CA MET A 195 8.39 -5.04 -15.95
C MET A 195 9.72 -5.80 -16.04
N ASP A 196 10.15 -6.38 -14.91
CA ASP A 196 11.30 -7.27 -14.83
C ASP A 196 11.26 -8.07 -13.52
N GLU A 197 12.06 -9.12 -13.45
CA GLU A 197 12.36 -9.89 -12.24
C GLU A 197 13.85 -9.72 -11.91
N LEU A 198 14.14 -9.23 -10.71
CA LEU A 198 15.50 -8.90 -10.26
C LEU A 198 15.88 -9.74 -9.05
N GLU A 199 17.14 -10.18 -8.99
CA GLU A 199 17.69 -10.77 -7.78
C GLU A 199 18.26 -9.66 -6.89
N VAL A 200 17.69 -9.52 -5.69
CA VAL A 200 18.07 -8.50 -4.71
C VAL A 200 18.86 -9.15 -3.59
N LYS A 201 19.97 -8.53 -3.20
CA LYS A 201 20.77 -8.89 -2.04
C LYS A 201 20.47 -7.92 -0.90
N LEU A 202 19.93 -8.46 0.20
CA LEU A 202 19.75 -7.75 1.47
C LEU A 202 21.05 -7.82 2.25
N GLU A 203 21.70 -6.70 2.48
CA GLU A 203 23.07 -6.70 3.02
C GLU A 203 23.09 -6.56 4.54
N ARG A 204 22.35 -5.60 5.06
CA ARG A 204 22.36 -5.24 6.48
C ARG A 204 21.10 -4.48 6.87
N VAL A 205 20.69 -4.62 8.11
CA VAL A 205 19.66 -3.79 8.73
C VAL A 205 20.33 -2.62 9.45
N VAL A 206 19.79 -1.42 9.29
CA VAL A 206 20.26 -0.16 9.89
C VAL A 206 19.06 0.52 10.55
N TRP A 207 19.22 0.98 11.78
CA TRP A 207 18.14 1.64 12.51
C TRP A 207 18.63 2.64 13.56
N ASP A 208 17.76 3.56 13.88
CA ASP A 208 17.83 4.42 15.07
C ASP A 208 16.56 4.18 15.93
N ASN A 209 16.17 5.15 16.76
CA ASN A 209 14.96 5.08 17.57
C ASN A 209 13.68 5.53 16.82
N ARG A 210 13.79 5.86 15.53
CA ARG A 210 12.71 6.45 14.70
C ARG A 210 12.33 5.57 13.53
N VAL A 211 13.31 5.01 12.81
CA VAL A 211 13.12 4.27 11.56
C VAL A 211 14.11 3.11 11.45
N MET A 212 13.66 2.01 10.86
CA MET A 212 14.48 0.86 10.52
C MET A 212 14.42 0.65 9.02
N ALA A 213 15.57 0.41 8.40
CA ALA A 213 15.70 0.12 6.98
C ALA A 213 16.72 -1.00 6.74
N ILE A 214 16.57 -1.70 5.63
CA ILE A 214 17.55 -2.67 5.13
C ILE A 214 18.27 -2.04 3.96
N VAL A 215 19.60 -2.00 3.99
CA VAL A 215 20.42 -1.68 2.83
C VAL A 215 20.45 -2.89 1.91
N ALA A 216 20.21 -2.65 0.63
CA ALA A 216 20.12 -3.69 -0.39
C ALA A 216 20.90 -3.30 -1.64
N SER A 217 21.19 -4.29 -2.47
CA SER A 217 21.81 -4.13 -3.79
C SER A 217 21.17 -5.10 -4.79
N LEU A 218 21.26 -4.80 -6.08
CA LEU A 218 20.93 -5.77 -7.13
C LEU A 218 22.13 -6.70 -7.32
N VAL A 219 21.87 -8.01 -7.44
CA VAL A 219 22.94 -8.98 -7.76
C VAL A 219 23.35 -8.84 -9.22
N ASP A 220 22.36 -8.63 -10.09
CA ASP A 220 22.51 -8.24 -11.48
C ASP A 220 21.55 -7.08 -11.70
N ASP A 221 22.10 -5.93 -12.10
CA ASP A 221 21.30 -4.73 -12.31
C ASP A 221 20.44 -4.81 -13.57
N LYS A 222 20.77 -5.69 -14.54
CA LYS A 222 20.13 -5.77 -15.86
C LYS A 222 19.94 -4.40 -16.54
N GLY A 223 20.80 -3.42 -16.25
CA GLY A 223 20.67 -2.05 -16.74
C GLY A 223 19.67 -1.16 -15.98
N HIS A 224 19.15 -1.61 -14.83
CA HIS A 224 18.29 -0.81 -13.94
C HIS A 224 19.11 0.00 -12.94
N GLU A 225 18.76 1.26 -12.77
CA GLU A 225 19.42 2.17 -11.82
C GLU A 225 18.47 2.64 -10.72
N CYS A 226 19.02 2.85 -9.52
CA CYS A 226 18.26 3.44 -8.42
C CYS A 226 18.58 4.93 -8.30
N GLY A 227 17.54 5.76 -8.29
CA GLY A 227 17.65 7.20 -8.10
C GLY A 227 17.97 7.60 -6.65
N ASN A 228 17.84 6.69 -5.69
CA ASN A 228 18.27 6.96 -4.32
C ASN A 228 19.76 6.66 -4.16
N GLN A 229 20.45 7.45 -3.33
CA GLN A 229 21.87 7.24 -3.02
C GLN A 229 22.14 5.83 -2.46
N PHE A 230 21.19 5.31 -1.68
CA PHE A 230 21.23 3.95 -1.15
C PHE A 230 19.95 3.21 -1.56
N MET A 231 20.13 2.08 -2.24
CA MET A 231 19.04 1.11 -2.42
C MET A 231 18.67 0.53 -1.06
N HIS A 232 17.41 0.69 -0.67
CA HIS A 232 16.96 0.27 0.65
C HIS A 232 15.49 -0.10 0.67
N VAL A 233 15.16 -0.90 1.68
CA VAL A 233 13.80 -1.28 2.05
C VAL A 233 13.49 -0.65 3.40
N THR A 234 12.42 0.14 3.50
CA THR A 234 11.99 0.61 4.81
C THR A 234 11.26 -0.51 5.55
N VAL A 235 11.73 -0.87 6.74
CA VAL A 235 11.11 -1.94 7.55
C VAL A 235 9.92 -1.40 8.32
N GLY A 236 10.07 -0.23 8.95
CA GLY A 236 9.02 0.34 9.79
C GLY A 236 9.46 1.64 10.46
N THR A 237 8.48 2.34 11.04
CA THR A 237 8.70 3.60 11.76
C THR A 237 8.10 3.53 13.17
N ALA A 238 8.71 4.24 14.12
CA ALA A 238 8.29 4.22 15.52
C ALA A 238 6.85 4.75 15.71
N ASP A 239 6.42 5.69 14.87
CA ASP A 239 5.10 6.30 14.90
C ASP A 239 4.58 6.75 13.51
N VAL A 240 3.28 7.02 13.38
CA VAL A 240 2.59 7.40 12.13
C VAL A 240 3.00 8.79 11.67
N SER A 241 3.47 9.63 12.59
CA SER A 241 4.02 10.96 12.29
C SER A 241 5.36 10.89 11.56
N ILE A 242 6.08 9.76 11.68
CA ILE A 242 7.39 9.53 11.07
C ILE A 242 7.18 8.98 9.67
N LYS A 243 7.71 9.68 8.67
CA LYS A 243 7.50 9.31 7.27
C LYS A 243 8.52 8.25 6.85
N PRO A 244 8.13 7.22 6.09
CA PRO A 244 9.07 6.22 5.57
C PRO A 244 10.29 6.81 4.87
N LYS A 245 10.13 7.95 4.17
CA LYS A 245 11.24 8.66 3.51
C LYS A 245 12.41 9.04 4.42
N GLU A 246 12.21 9.10 5.74
CA GLU A 246 13.27 9.34 6.72
C GLU A 246 14.35 8.25 6.69
N SER A 247 14.06 7.07 6.13
CA SER A 247 15.06 6.04 5.83
C SER A 247 16.23 6.56 4.98
N ASN A 248 15.97 7.49 4.04
CA ASN A 248 17.04 8.09 3.23
C ASN A 248 17.99 8.92 4.09
N GLU A 249 17.46 9.68 5.04
CA GLU A 249 18.27 10.50 5.94
C GLU A 249 19.05 9.62 6.93
N LEU A 250 18.40 8.59 7.49
CA LEU A 250 19.07 7.58 8.32
C LEU A 250 20.28 7.00 7.59
N LEU A 251 20.10 6.55 6.35
CA LEU A 251 21.18 5.90 5.59
C LEU A 251 22.27 6.88 5.15
N LYS A 252 21.92 8.13 4.91
CA LYS A 252 22.92 9.17 4.67
C LYS A 252 23.81 9.38 5.90
N VAL A 253 23.22 9.61 7.06
CA VAL A 253 23.95 9.80 8.32
C VAL A 253 24.76 8.55 8.67
N TRP A 254 24.19 7.36 8.48
CA TRP A 254 24.87 6.08 8.67
C TRP A 254 26.12 5.96 7.80
N SER A 255 26.03 6.31 6.51
CA SER A 255 27.18 6.22 5.59
C SER A 255 28.28 7.22 5.91
N GLU A 256 27.92 8.42 6.38
CA GLU A 256 28.88 9.47 6.74
C GLU A 256 29.59 9.18 8.08
N ASN A 257 28.98 8.35 8.94
CA ASN A 257 29.46 8.08 10.30
C ASN A 257 29.79 6.60 10.54
N ARG A 258 30.17 5.86 9.48
CA ARG A 258 30.52 4.43 9.54
C ARG A 258 31.51 4.08 10.66
N ASP A 259 32.44 4.98 10.96
CA ASP A 259 33.49 4.78 11.97
C ASP A 259 33.03 5.02 13.42
N ASN A 260 31.88 5.68 13.62
CA ASN A 260 31.35 5.99 14.95
C ASN A 260 29.81 6.13 14.96
N LEU A 261 29.12 5.02 14.72
CA LEU A 261 27.65 5.00 14.68
C LEU A 261 27.01 5.29 16.05
N GLU A 262 27.69 4.96 17.15
CA GLU A 262 27.19 5.22 18.51
C GLU A 262 27.03 6.72 18.78
N ALA A 263 27.97 7.55 18.31
CA ALA A 263 27.90 9.01 18.46
C ALA A 263 26.66 9.63 17.80
N VAL A 264 26.11 8.98 16.77
CA VAL A 264 24.90 9.42 16.05
C VAL A 264 23.66 8.59 16.41
N GLY A 265 23.77 7.67 17.38
CA GLY A 265 22.65 6.84 17.83
C GLY A 265 22.13 5.85 16.79
N ILE A 266 22.96 5.48 15.82
CA ILE A 266 22.62 4.51 14.78
C ILE A 266 23.19 3.14 15.16
N LYS A 267 22.43 2.08 14.86
CA LYS A 267 22.85 0.69 14.98
C LYS A 267 22.75 0.02 13.61
N GLU A 268 23.60 -0.98 13.41
CA GLU A 268 23.52 -1.84 12.23
C GLU A 268 23.79 -3.30 12.59
N ASP A 269 23.30 -4.22 11.76
CA ASP A 269 23.65 -5.65 11.82
C ASP A 269 23.67 -6.24 10.40
N PRO A 270 24.71 -6.99 10.01
CA PRO A 270 24.75 -7.65 8.71
C PRO A 270 23.71 -8.77 8.63
N LEU A 271 23.07 -8.91 7.47
CA LEU A 271 22.08 -9.95 7.22
C LEU A 271 22.73 -11.19 6.61
N GLY A 272 22.08 -12.34 6.79
CA GLY A 272 22.53 -13.62 6.27
C GLY A 272 23.60 -14.30 7.12
N LYS A 273 23.89 -15.56 6.80
CA LYS A 273 24.93 -16.33 7.50
C LYS A 273 26.27 -15.63 7.31
N ASN A 274 26.99 -15.38 8.40
CA ASN A 274 28.29 -14.71 8.40
C ASN A 274 28.30 -13.33 7.71
N GLY A 275 27.14 -12.68 7.56
CA GLY A 275 27.03 -11.38 6.89
C GLY A 275 27.17 -11.42 5.37
N GLU A 276 26.98 -12.58 4.74
CA GLU A 276 27.02 -12.71 3.28
C GLU A 276 25.85 -12.03 2.56
N GLY A 277 24.83 -11.60 3.30
CA GLY A 277 23.57 -11.08 2.80
C GLY A 277 22.54 -12.19 2.55
N VAL A 278 21.28 -11.77 2.34
CA VAL A 278 20.17 -12.67 1.97
C VAL A 278 19.72 -12.32 0.56
N LYS A 279 19.73 -13.30 -0.34
CA LYS A 279 19.22 -13.14 -1.69
C LYS A 279 17.72 -13.38 -1.74
N THR A 280 16.99 -12.55 -2.47
CA THR A 280 15.55 -12.70 -2.70
C THR A 280 15.19 -12.26 -4.11
N PRO A 281 14.25 -12.95 -4.79
CA PRO A 281 13.66 -12.41 -5.99
C PRO A 281 12.84 -11.16 -5.64
N GLY A 282 12.78 -10.23 -6.59
CA GLY A 282 12.02 -9.00 -6.53
C GLY A 282 11.37 -8.69 -7.87
N LEU A 283 10.16 -8.14 -7.84
CA LEU A 283 9.37 -7.86 -9.04
C LEU A 283 9.32 -6.36 -9.27
N LEU A 284 9.85 -5.89 -10.41
CA LEU A 284 9.81 -4.48 -10.79
C LEU A 284 8.41 -4.13 -11.32
N LYS A 285 7.74 -3.18 -10.66
CA LYS A 285 6.40 -2.73 -11.04
C LYS A 285 6.23 -1.21 -10.86
N PRO A 286 5.33 -0.58 -11.62
CA PRO A 286 4.88 0.76 -11.32
C PRO A 286 3.95 0.72 -10.10
N VAL A 287 4.07 1.73 -9.23
CA VAL A 287 3.14 1.97 -8.12
C VAL A 287 2.38 3.24 -8.41
N MET A 288 1.06 3.13 -8.48
CA MET A 288 0.18 4.24 -8.84
C MET A 288 -0.03 5.17 -7.63
N GLY A 289 -0.09 6.47 -7.91
CA GLY A 289 -0.38 7.51 -6.93
C GLY A 289 -1.85 7.56 -6.54
N LYS A 290 -2.08 7.99 -5.30
CA LYS A 290 -3.40 8.17 -4.69
C LYS A 290 -4.07 9.48 -5.12
#